data_AF-A0A2Y9HW13-F1
#
_entry.id   AF-A0A2Y9HW13-F1
#
_cell.length_a   1.000
_cell.length_b   1.000
_cell.length_c   1.000
_cell.angle_alpha   90.00
_cell.angle_beta   90.00
_cell.angle_gamma   90.00
#
_symmetry.space_group_name_H-M   'P 1'
#
loop_
_entity.id
_entity.type
_entity.pdbx_description
1 polymer ?
#
loop_
_entity_poly.entity_id
_entity_poly.type
_entity_poly.pdbx_seq_one_letter_code
_entity_poly.pdbx_strand_id
1 'polypeptide(L)'
;MLNSMPKRLCLVCGDIASGYHYGVASCEACKAFFKRTIQGNIEYSCPATNECEITKRRRKSCQACRFMKCLKVGMLKEGVRLDRVRGGRQKYKRRIDAENSPYLNPQLVQPAKKPCKYSRHNKIVSHLLVAEPEKIYAMPDPTVPDSDIKALTTLCDLADRELVVIIGWAKHIPGFSTLSLADQMSLLQSAWMEILILGVVYRSLSFEDELVYADDYIMDEDQSKLAGLLDLNNAILQLVKKYKSMKLEKEEFVTLKAIALANSDSMHIEDVEAVQKLQDVLHEALQDYEAGQHMEDPRRAGKMLMTLPLLRQTSTKAVQHFYNIKLEGKVPMHKLFLEMLEAKV
;
A
#
# COMPACT_ATOMS: atom_id res chain seq x y z
N MET A 1 -55.95 8.08 14.81
CA MET A 1 -55.14 9.32 14.82
C MET A 1 -53.81 9.02 14.15
N LEU A 2 -53.49 9.73 13.06
CA LEU A 2 -52.27 9.52 12.27
C LEU A 2 -51.03 9.92 13.08
N ASN A 3 -50.13 8.95 13.30
CA ASN A 3 -48.84 9.14 13.98
C ASN A 3 -47.97 10.15 13.21
N SER A 4 -47.89 11.40 13.67
CA SER A 4 -46.96 12.39 13.12
C SER A 4 -45.55 12.16 13.69
N MET A 5 -44.72 11.42 12.95
CA MET A 5 -43.28 11.34 13.25
C MET A 5 -42.65 12.75 13.23
N PRO A 6 -41.69 13.05 14.13
CA PRO A 6 -41.01 14.34 14.16
C PRO A 6 -40.30 14.62 12.83
N LYS A 7 -40.71 15.70 12.15
CA LYS A 7 -40.15 16.13 10.87
C LYS A 7 -38.74 16.65 11.08
N ARG A 8 -37.73 15.98 10.52
CA ARG A 8 -36.33 16.46 10.54
C ARG A 8 -36.19 17.73 9.71
N LEU A 9 -35.40 18.69 10.19
CA LEU A 9 -35.11 19.93 9.47
C LEU A 9 -33.81 19.82 8.67
N CYS A 10 -33.73 20.57 7.58
CA CYS A 10 -32.56 20.69 6.75
C CYS A 10 -31.50 21.54 7.45
N LEU A 11 -30.34 20.96 7.74
CA LEU A 11 -29.26 21.65 8.45
C LEU A 11 -28.70 22.88 7.71
N VAL A 12 -28.90 22.96 6.39
CA VAL A 12 -28.43 24.09 5.57
C VAL A 12 -29.36 25.31 5.69
N CYS A 13 -30.68 25.12 5.56
CA CYS A 13 -31.63 26.22 5.37
C CYS A 13 -32.87 26.19 6.28
N GLY A 14 -33.00 25.18 7.15
CA GLY A 14 -34.12 25.02 8.08
C GLY A 14 -35.44 24.57 7.45
N ASP A 15 -35.50 24.29 6.15
CA ASP A 15 -36.68 23.69 5.49
C ASP A 15 -36.89 22.22 5.93
N ILE A 16 -38.04 21.62 5.63
CA ILE A 16 -38.29 20.22 5.96
C ILE A 16 -37.31 19.32 5.18
N ALA A 17 -36.57 18.47 5.89
CA ALA A 17 -35.66 17.52 5.27
C ALA A 17 -36.43 16.35 4.65
N SER A 18 -36.12 16.06 3.40
CA SER A 18 -36.60 14.88 2.66
C SER A 18 -35.88 13.59 3.05
N GLY A 19 -34.73 13.70 3.71
CA GLY A 19 -33.87 12.59 4.08
C GLY A 19 -32.42 13.04 4.26
N TYR A 20 -31.51 12.08 4.28
CA TYR A 20 -30.08 12.34 4.27
C TYR A 20 -29.57 12.37 2.83
N HIS A 21 -28.97 13.49 2.44
CA HIS A 21 -28.34 13.64 1.13
C HIS A 21 -26.90 14.11 1.35
N TYR A 22 -25.95 13.43 0.70
CA TYR A 22 -24.51 13.70 0.83
C TYR A 22 -24.01 13.74 2.28
N GLY A 23 -24.56 12.88 3.15
CA GLY A 23 -24.13 12.77 4.54
C GLY A 23 -24.97 13.56 5.55
N VAL A 24 -25.82 14.52 5.12
CA VAL A 24 -26.54 15.42 6.05
C VAL A 24 -28.04 15.43 5.82
N ALA A 25 -28.81 15.67 6.89
CA ALA A 25 -30.25 15.90 6.79
C ALA A 25 -30.50 17.18 5.97
N SER A 26 -31.11 17.03 4.78
CA SER A 26 -31.31 18.16 3.87
C SER A 26 -32.61 18.06 3.06
N CYS A 27 -33.08 19.21 2.59
CA CYS A 27 -34.22 19.31 1.68
C CYS A 27 -33.77 19.05 0.23
N GLU A 28 -34.71 18.69 -0.64
CA GLU A 28 -34.46 18.45 -2.08
C GLU A 28 -33.81 19.65 -2.78
N ALA A 29 -34.14 20.87 -2.37
CA ALA A 29 -33.56 22.08 -2.96
C ALA A 29 -32.06 22.26 -2.64
N CYS A 30 -31.62 21.90 -1.43
CA CYS A 30 -30.20 21.97 -1.06
C CYS A 30 -29.40 20.79 -1.62
N LYS A 31 -30.02 19.60 -1.69
CA LYS A 31 -29.47 18.44 -2.40
C LYS A 31 -29.20 18.76 -3.88
N ALA A 32 -30.19 19.27 -4.61
CA ALA A 32 -30.05 19.58 -6.03
C ALA A 32 -29.05 20.72 -6.27
N PHE A 33 -29.02 21.72 -5.39
CA PHE A 33 -28.03 22.79 -5.44
C PHE A 33 -26.61 22.24 -5.30
N PHE A 34 -26.34 21.49 -4.24
CA PHE A 34 -25.01 20.90 -3.97
C PHE A 34 -24.55 20.01 -5.13
N LYS A 35 -25.42 19.15 -5.66
CA LYS A 35 -25.13 18.30 -6.82
C LYS A 35 -24.65 19.11 -8.04
N ARG A 36 -25.40 20.16 -8.39
CA ARG A 36 -25.11 20.97 -9.59
C ARG A 36 -23.83 21.77 -9.44
N THR A 37 -23.56 22.28 -8.24
CA THR A 37 -22.32 23.01 -7.96
C THR A 37 -21.10 22.10 -8.11
N ILE A 38 -21.14 20.87 -7.57
CA ILE A 38 -20.02 19.92 -7.69
C ILE A 38 -19.87 19.39 -9.12
N GLN A 39 -20.95 18.94 -9.77
CA GLN A 39 -20.88 18.40 -11.14
C GLN A 39 -20.52 19.46 -12.19
N GLY A 40 -20.90 20.72 -11.95
CA GLY A 40 -20.58 21.83 -12.85
C GLY A 40 -19.26 22.53 -12.51
N ASN A 41 -18.53 22.06 -11.49
CA ASN A 41 -17.34 22.72 -10.95
C ASN A 41 -17.50 24.24 -10.80
N ILE A 42 -18.62 24.67 -10.22
CA ILE A 42 -19.01 26.08 -10.20
C ILE A 42 -18.39 26.77 -8.99
N GLU A 43 -17.62 27.82 -9.25
CA GLU A 43 -17.11 28.72 -8.23
C GLU A 43 -18.07 29.90 -8.04
N TYR A 44 -18.35 30.24 -6.79
CA TYR A 44 -19.23 31.36 -6.43
C TYR A 44 -18.47 32.37 -5.59
N SER A 45 -18.70 33.65 -5.86
CA SER A 45 -18.22 34.76 -5.03
C SER A 45 -19.40 35.39 -4.28
N CYS A 46 -19.22 35.70 -3.00
CA CYS A 46 -20.24 36.40 -2.23
C CYS A 46 -20.21 37.90 -2.57
N PRO A 47 -21.35 38.53 -2.89
CA PRO A 47 -21.41 39.97 -3.16
C PRO A 47 -21.34 40.83 -1.88
N ALA A 48 -21.22 40.20 -0.71
CA ALA A 48 -21.19 40.86 0.60
C ALA A 48 -19.98 40.33 1.41
N THR A 49 -20.16 40.02 2.70
CA THR A 49 -19.06 39.71 3.64
C THR A 49 -18.79 38.20 3.86
N ASN A 50 -19.28 37.31 2.99
CA ASN A 50 -19.25 35.85 3.19
C ASN A 50 -20.02 35.31 4.42
N GLU A 51 -20.81 36.15 5.10
CA GLU A 51 -21.58 35.77 6.31
C GLU A 51 -23.10 35.77 6.12
N CYS A 52 -23.58 35.64 4.88
CA CYS A 52 -25.02 35.69 4.60
C CYS A 52 -25.80 34.57 5.30
N GLU A 53 -26.87 34.93 6.01
CA GLU A 53 -27.73 33.98 6.70
C GLU A 53 -28.58 33.16 5.71
N ILE A 54 -28.43 31.83 5.76
CA ILE A 54 -29.13 30.90 4.87
C ILE A 54 -30.37 30.32 5.55
N THR A 55 -31.54 30.74 5.08
CA THR A 55 -32.87 30.24 5.49
C THR A 55 -33.70 29.79 4.28
N LYS A 56 -34.83 29.11 4.49
CA LYS A 56 -35.74 28.68 3.40
C LYS A 56 -36.10 29.84 2.45
N ARG A 57 -36.29 31.05 3.00
CA ARG A 57 -36.67 32.25 2.25
C ARG A 57 -35.49 32.90 1.51
N ARG A 58 -34.31 32.95 2.15
CA ARG A 58 -33.14 33.69 1.63
C ARG A 58 -32.04 32.83 1.01
N ARG A 59 -32.20 31.50 0.95
CA ARG A 59 -31.22 30.57 0.34
C ARG A 59 -30.96 30.79 -1.16
N LYS A 60 -31.67 31.69 -1.85
CA LYS A 60 -31.37 32.07 -3.24
C LYS A 60 -30.56 33.37 -3.34
N SER A 61 -30.50 34.16 -2.27
CA SER A 61 -29.89 35.49 -2.26
C SER A 61 -28.36 35.46 -2.35
N CYS A 62 -27.72 34.40 -1.84
CA CYS A 62 -26.28 34.21 -1.98
C CYS A 62 -25.94 32.72 -2.17
N GLN A 63 -25.41 32.39 -3.36
CA GLN A 63 -25.02 31.03 -3.71
C GLN A 63 -23.70 30.64 -3.04
N ALA A 64 -22.75 31.57 -2.91
CA ALA A 64 -21.47 31.36 -2.23
C ALA A 64 -21.65 30.93 -0.77
N CYS A 65 -22.34 31.75 0.05
CA CYS A 65 -22.59 31.42 1.46
C CYS A 65 -23.46 30.17 1.62
N ARG A 66 -24.36 29.90 0.68
CA ARG A 66 -25.16 28.66 0.69
C ARG A 66 -24.29 27.43 0.48
N PHE A 67 -23.39 27.47 -0.50
CA PHE A 67 -22.49 26.37 -0.79
C PHE A 67 -21.49 26.16 0.36
N MET A 68 -20.90 27.24 0.87
CA MET A 68 -20.06 27.22 2.05
C MET A 68 -20.78 26.59 3.24
N LYS A 69 -22.05 26.95 3.48
CA LYS A 69 -22.85 26.32 4.55
C LYS A 69 -23.15 24.85 4.29
N CYS A 70 -23.32 24.42 3.04
CA CYS A 70 -23.46 22.98 2.72
C CYS A 70 -22.22 22.19 3.16
N LEU A 71 -21.03 22.71 2.88
CA LEU A 71 -19.76 22.10 3.31
C LEU A 71 -19.62 22.16 4.84
N LYS A 72 -19.92 23.30 5.45
CA LYS A 72 -19.82 23.51 6.90
C LYS A 72 -20.71 22.55 7.71
N VAL A 73 -21.89 22.20 7.21
CA VAL A 73 -22.78 21.22 7.88
C VAL A 73 -22.41 19.76 7.57
N GLY A 74 -21.39 19.52 6.74
CA GLY A 74 -20.85 18.19 6.44
C GLY A 74 -21.36 17.54 5.15
N MET A 75 -21.82 18.31 4.15
CA MET A 75 -22.13 17.72 2.83
C MET A 75 -20.85 17.26 2.12
N LEU A 76 -20.78 15.97 1.81
CA LEU A 76 -19.63 15.30 1.20
C LEU A 76 -19.59 15.54 -0.32
N LYS A 77 -18.49 16.10 -0.84
CA LYS A 77 -18.30 16.39 -2.28
C LYS A 77 -18.20 15.10 -3.09
N GLU A 78 -17.45 14.13 -2.56
CA GLU A 78 -17.34 12.74 -3.00
C GLU A 78 -18.71 12.02 -3.02
N GLY A 79 -19.67 12.56 -2.26
CA GLY A 79 -21.10 12.25 -2.32
C GLY A 79 -21.72 12.30 -3.71
N VAL A 80 -21.16 13.11 -4.61
CA VAL A 80 -21.72 13.44 -5.91
C VAL A 80 -21.00 12.66 -7.01
N ARG A 81 -21.69 11.70 -7.64
CA ARG A 81 -21.19 10.98 -8.82
C ARG A 81 -21.06 11.95 -10.00
N LEU A 82 -19.93 11.93 -10.70
CA LEU A 82 -19.68 12.75 -11.89
C LEU A 82 -20.39 12.19 -13.14
N ASP A 83 -20.58 10.87 -13.21
CA ASP A 83 -21.30 10.23 -14.32
C ASP A 83 -22.81 10.51 -14.29
N ARG A 84 -23.39 10.81 -15.46
CA ARG A 84 -24.83 11.13 -15.62
C ARG A 84 -25.76 9.90 -15.57
N VAL A 85 -25.24 8.71 -15.26
CA VAL A 85 -26.02 7.46 -15.22
C VAL A 85 -26.96 7.43 -14.02
N ARG A 86 -28.25 7.14 -14.25
CA ARG A 86 -29.28 7.04 -13.21
C ARG A 86 -29.20 5.69 -12.49
N GLY A 87 -29.07 5.72 -11.16
CA GLY A 87 -29.39 4.57 -10.29
C GLY A 87 -28.21 4.07 -9.46
N GLY A 88 -28.26 4.30 -8.15
CA GLY A 88 -27.35 3.71 -7.17
C GLY A 88 -27.64 4.27 -5.77
N ARG A 89 -27.92 3.40 -4.80
CA ARG A 89 -28.01 3.80 -3.38
C ARG A 89 -26.59 3.93 -2.83
N GLN A 90 -26.11 5.16 -2.63
CA GLN A 90 -24.83 5.41 -1.97
C GLN A 90 -24.94 5.10 -0.46
N LYS A 91 -24.10 4.18 0.05
CA LYS A 91 -23.92 3.95 1.49
C LYS A 91 -22.73 4.77 1.98
N TYR A 92 -22.99 5.87 2.69
CA TYR A 92 -21.97 6.57 3.47
C TYR A 92 -21.99 6.07 4.92
N LYS A 93 -20.81 5.78 5.48
CA LYS A 93 -20.61 5.48 6.90
C LYS A 93 -20.57 6.80 7.67
N ARG A 94 -21.44 6.94 8.66
CA ARG A 94 -21.66 8.16 9.46
C ARG A 94 -20.47 8.42 10.39
N ARG A 95 -20.01 9.68 10.51
CA ARG A 95 -19.43 10.18 11.77
C ARG A 95 -20.60 10.54 12.69
N ILE A 96 -20.61 9.97 13.89
CA ILE A 96 -21.50 10.37 14.98
C ILE A 96 -20.70 11.37 15.78
N ASP A 97 -20.91 12.67 15.54
CA ASP A 97 -20.45 13.69 16.47
C ASP A 97 -21.61 13.92 17.45
N ALA A 98 -21.46 13.39 18.66
CA ALA A 98 -22.37 13.61 19.78
C ALA A 98 -21.55 14.04 21.00
N GLU A 99 -20.98 15.23 20.93
CA GLU A 99 -20.55 15.99 22.11
C GLU A 99 -21.37 17.29 22.15
N ASN A 100 -22.48 17.23 22.92
CA ASN A 100 -23.09 18.33 23.68
C ASN A 100 -24.60 18.09 23.88
N SER A 101 -24.95 17.33 24.91
CA SER A 101 -26.12 17.64 25.74
C SER A 101 -26.01 16.89 27.07
N PRO A 102 -26.12 17.57 28.22
CA PRO A 102 -26.15 16.94 29.53
C PRO A 102 -27.53 16.31 29.77
N TYR A 103 -27.66 15.49 30.81
CA TYR A 103 -28.86 14.81 31.31
C TYR A 103 -28.98 13.31 30.97
N LEU A 104 -28.50 12.54 31.96
CA LEU A 104 -29.07 11.31 32.53
C LEU A 104 -28.88 9.97 31.79
N ASN A 105 -27.94 9.20 32.34
CA ASN A 105 -27.95 7.73 32.42
C ASN A 105 -29.18 7.26 33.24
N PRO A 106 -29.73 6.05 33.02
CA PRO A 106 -29.07 4.84 33.53
C PRO A 106 -29.21 3.56 32.68
N GLN A 107 -28.14 2.75 32.77
CA GLN A 107 -28.10 1.28 32.73
C GLN A 107 -29.07 0.52 31.80
N LEU A 108 -28.57 0.10 30.63
CA LEU A 108 -29.05 -1.11 29.94
C LEU A 108 -27.85 -1.87 29.37
N VAL A 109 -27.59 -3.03 29.97
CA VAL A 109 -26.91 -4.23 29.45
C VAL A 109 -26.19 -4.04 28.12
N GLN A 110 -24.86 -4.07 28.13
CA GLN A 110 -24.06 -4.19 26.92
C GLN A 110 -24.50 -5.47 26.16
N PRO A 111 -25.07 -5.38 24.95
CA PRO A 111 -25.02 -6.52 24.06
C PRO A 111 -23.57 -6.61 23.60
N ALA A 112 -22.93 -7.74 23.89
CA ALA A 112 -21.61 -8.11 23.38
C ALA A 112 -21.45 -7.58 21.95
N LYS A 113 -20.48 -6.66 21.76
CA LYS A 113 -20.13 -6.15 20.44
C LYS A 113 -19.74 -7.36 19.60
N LYS A 114 -20.65 -7.80 18.73
CA LYS A 114 -20.33 -8.75 17.67
C LYS A 114 -19.13 -8.19 16.91
N PRO A 115 -18.12 -9.02 16.59
CA PRO A 115 -16.92 -8.55 15.90
C PRO A 115 -17.34 -7.83 14.62
N CYS A 116 -16.93 -6.57 14.50
CA CYS A 116 -17.11 -5.81 13.28
C CYS A 116 -16.33 -6.54 12.19
N LYS A 117 -17.05 -7.15 11.24
CA LYS A 117 -16.50 -7.72 10.02
C LYS A 117 -15.89 -6.61 9.16
N TYR A 118 -14.67 -6.15 9.48
CA TYR A 118 -13.76 -5.60 8.48
C TYR A 118 -13.11 -6.77 7.71
N SER A 119 -13.93 -7.61 7.08
CA SER A 119 -13.46 -8.31 5.89
C SER A 119 -13.86 -7.45 4.70
N ARG A 120 -13.11 -6.36 4.52
CA ARG A 120 -13.04 -5.72 3.22
C ARG A 120 -11.82 -6.39 2.59
N HIS A 121 -12.06 -7.41 1.77
CA HIS A 121 -11.01 -8.04 0.96
C HIS A 121 -10.10 -6.94 0.42
N ASN A 122 -8.87 -6.90 0.90
CA ASN A 122 -7.90 -5.93 0.44
C ASN A 122 -7.51 -6.36 -0.98
N LYS A 123 -8.19 -5.78 -1.98
CA LYS A 123 -8.10 -6.23 -3.37
C LYS A 123 -6.67 -6.16 -3.90
N ILE A 124 -5.89 -5.18 -3.44
CA ILE A 124 -4.50 -5.02 -3.83
C ILE A 124 -3.68 -6.17 -3.25
N VAL A 125 -3.75 -6.39 -1.94
CA VAL A 125 -3.02 -7.50 -1.29
C VAL A 125 -3.45 -8.86 -1.87
N SER A 126 -4.75 -9.09 -2.07
CA SER A 126 -5.23 -10.31 -2.73
C SER A 126 -4.71 -10.47 -4.15
N HIS A 127 -4.58 -9.37 -4.91
CA HIS A 127 -4.00 -9.40 -6.25
C HIS A 127 -2.50 -9.71 -6.20
N LEU A 128 -1.76 -9.07 -5.28
CA LEU A 128 -0.33 -9.32 -5.08
C LEU A 128 -0.05 -10.78 -4.68
N LEU A 129 -0.90 -11.39 -3.84
CA LEU A 129 -0.80 -12.80 -3.48
C LEU A 129 -0.93 -13.74 -4.69
N VAL A 130 -1.86 -13.43 -5.61
CA VAL A 130 -2.09 -14.22 -6.82
C VAL A 130 -1.00 -13.97 -7.87
N ALA A 131 -0.49 -12.75 -7.92
CA ALA A 131 0.59 -12.36 -8.82
C ALA A 131 1.96 -12.90 -8.37
N GLU A 132 2.10 -13.34 -7.10
CA GLU A 132 3.37 -13.83 -6.57
C GLU A 132 3.90 -14.99 -7.42
N PRO A 133 5.15 -14.93 -7.90
CA PRO A 133 5.67 -15.93 -8.82
C PRO A 133 5.78 -17.32 -8.23
N GLU A 134 5.80 -18.31 -9.12
CA GLU A 134 6.12 -19.68 -8.75
C GLU A 134 7.57 -19.79 -8.25
N LYS A 135 7.81 -20.79 -7.40
CA LYS A 135 9.13 -21.07 -6.86
C LYS A 135 10.09 -21.51 -7.97
N ILE A 136 11.32 -21.01 -7.90
CA ILE A 136 12.42 -21.43 -8.78
C ILE A 136 13.40 -22.26 -7.95
N TYR A 137 13.84 -23.38 -8.51
CA TYR A 137 14.89 -24.22 -7.94
C TYR A 137 16.27 -23.75 -8.38
N ALA A 138 17.25 -23.81 -7.48
CA ALA A 138 18.63 -23.44 -7.76
C ALA A 138 19.30 -24.43 -8.72
N MET A 139 18.99 -25.73 -8.59
CA MET A 139 19.54 -26.82 -9.38
C MET A 139 21.09 -26.85 -9.39
N PRO A 140 21.74 -26.95 -8.22
CA PRO A 140 23.20 -27.05 -8.16
C PRO A 140 23.69 -28.32 -8.87
N ASP A 141 24.79 -28.22 -9.62
CA ASP A 141 25.38 -29.38 -10.31
C ASP A 141 25.90 -30.41 -9.28
N PRO A 142 25.34 -31.63 -9.23
CA PRO A 142 25.75 -32.65 -8.27
C PRO A 142 27.12 -33.26 -8.59
N THR A 143 27.63 -33.08 -9.81
CA THR A 143 28.91 -33.66 -10.26
C THR A 143 30.12 -32.83 -9.84
N VAL A 144 29.91 -31.55 -9.53
CA VAL A 144 30.95 -30.62 -9.11
C VAL A 144 31.11 -30.67 -7.58
N PRO A 145 32.33 -30.82 -7.04
CA PRO A 145 32.55 -30.74 -5.59
C PRO A 145 32.17 -29.37 -5.01
N ASP A 146 31.77 -29.34 -3.75
CA ASP A 146 31.44 -28.10 -3.07
C ASP A 146 32.69 -27.20 -2.94
N SER A 147 32.53 -25.98 -3.45
CA SER A 147 33.56 -24.94 -3.51
C SER A 147 32.89 -23.58 -3.53
N ASP A 148 33.66 -22.53 -3.26
CA ASP A 148 33.24 -21.15 -3.41
C ASP A 148 32.74 -20.86 -4.83
N ILE A 149 33.48 -21.28 -5.86
CA ILE A 149 33.10 -21.07 -7.26
C ILE A 149 31.77 -21.76 -7.58
N LYS A 150 31.56 -23.00 -7.14
CA LYS A 150 30.28 -23.72 -7.35
C LYS A 150 29.12 -22.99 -6.68
N ALA A 151 29.30 -22.56 -5.43
CA ALA A 151 28.26 -21.85 -4.69
C ALA A 151 27.90 -20.52 -5.36
N LEU A 152 28.90 -19.70 -5.69
CA LEU A 152 28.71 -18.41 -6.33
C LEU A 152 28.10 -18.54 -7.73
N THR A 153 28.50 -19.54 -8.52
CA THR A 153 27.91 -19.81 -9.83
C THR A 153 26.43 -20.16 -9.70
N THR A 154 26.10 -21.07 -8.77
CA THR A 154 24.71 -21.47 -8.49
C THR A 154 23.85 -20.27 -8.09
N LEU A 155 24.37 -19.39 -7.23
CA LEU A 155 23.66 -18.20 -6.78
C LEU A 155 23.49 -17.15 -7.90
N CYS A 156 24.49 -16.96 -8.75
CA CYS A 156 24.40 -16.05 -9.91
C CYS A 156 23.37 -16.56 -10.93
N ASP A 157 23.37 -17.86 -11.22
CA ASP A 157 22.43 -18.49 -12.15
C ASP A 157 20.99 -18.49 -11.60
N LEU A 158 20.82 -18.65 -10.29
CA LEU A 158 19.53 -18.50 -9.63
C LEU A 158 19.04 -17.05 -9.69
N ALA A 159 19.90 -16.08 -9.36
CA ALA A 159 19.55 -14.67 -9.36
C ALA A 159 19.14 -14.18 -10.76
N ASP A 160 19.83 -14.60 -11.82
CA ASP A 160 19.48 -14.24 -13.20
C ASP A 160 18.07 -14.75 -13.59
N ARG A 161 17.76 -15.99 -13.23
CA ARG A 161 16.42 -16.58 -13.47
C ARG A 161 15.34 -15.92 -12.62
N GLU A 162 15.61 -15.64 -11.34
CA GLU A 162 14.68 -14.90 -10.48
C GLU A 162 14.46 -13.46 -11.01
N LEU A 163 15.48 -12.80 -11.57
CA LEU A 163 15.34 -11.47 -12.19
C LEU A 163 14.37 -11.46 -13.36
N VAL A 164 14.44 -12.44 -14.26
CA VAL A 164 13.50 -12.57 -15.39
C VAL A 164 12.05 -12.64 -14.87
N VAL A 165 11.85 -13.42 -13.81
CA VAL A 165 10.54 -13.59 -13.18
C VAL A 165 10.09 -12.32 -12.45
N ILE A 166 10.98 -11.61 -11.77
CA ILE A 166 10.70 -10.32 -11.11
C ILE A 166 10.27 -9.26 -12.12
N ILE A 167 10.92 -9.17 -13.28
CA ILE A 167 10.56 -8.24 -14.35
C ILE A 167 9.14 -8.53 -14.88
N GLY A 168 8.79 -9.82 -15.01
CA GLY A 168 7.43 -10.24 -15.36
C GLY A 168 6.42 -9.88 -14.27
N TRP A 169 6.75 -10.22 -13.01
CA TRP A 169 5.94 -9.95 -11.82
C TRP A 169 5.60 -8.47 -11.65
N ALA A 170 6.57 -7.58 -11.85
CA ALA A 170 6.38 -6.14 -11.66
C ALA A 170 5.22 -5.58 -12.49
N LYS A 171 5.01 -6.10 -13.70
CA LYS A 171 3.90 -5.69 -14.60
C LYS A 171 2.52 -6.00 -14.03
N HIS A 172 2.42 -6.97 -13.12
CA HIS A 172 1.19 -7.36 -12.44
C HIS A 172 0.89 -6.52 -11.20
N ILE A 173 1.82 -5.65 -10.76
CA ILE A 173 1.56 -4.75 -9.62
C ILE A 173 0.57 -3.66 -10.07
N PRO A 174 -0.57 -3.47 -9.38
CA PRO A 174 -1.56 -2.47 -9.77
C PRO A 174 -0.96 -1.07 -9.85
N GLY A 175 -1.01 -0.45 -11.03
CA GLY A 175 -0.46 0.89 -11.28
C GLY A 175 0.99 0.93 -11.79
N PHE A 176 1.74 -0.18 -11.75
CA PHE A 176 3.12 -0.19 -12.26
C PHE A 176 3.17 -0.05 -13.78
N SER A 177 2.36 -0.83 -14.51
CA SER A 177 2.32 -0.80 -15.99
C SER A 177 1.79 0.52 -16.58
N THR A 178 1.28 1.44 -15.77
CA THR A 178 0.85 2.77 -16.22
C THR A 178 1.97 3.81 -16.17
N LEU A 179 3.10 3.51 -15.52
CA LEU A 179 4.28 4.36 -15.50
C LEU A 179 4.97 4.36 -16.87
N SER A 180 5.82 5.37 -17.12
CA SER A 180 6.68 5.39 -18.31
C SER A 180 7.63 4.19 -18.30
N LEU A 181 8.09 3.75 -19.48
CA LEU A 181 9.05 2.64 -19.55
C LEU A 181 10.37 3.00 -18.84
N ALA A 182 10.80 4.26 -18.92
CA ALA A 182 11.99 4.77 -18.25
C ALA A 182 11.86 4.67 -16.72
N ASP A 183 10.70 5.04 -16.17
CA ASP A 183 10.43 4.92 -14.73
C ASP A 183 10.32 3.47 -14.31
N GLN A 184 9.63 2.62 -15.07
CA GLN A 184 9.56 1.17 -14.80
C GLN A 184 10.96 0.55 -14.72
N MET A 185 11.83 0.87 -15.68
CA MET A 185 13.23 0.42 -15.68
C MET A 185 14.00 0.95 -14.47
N SER A 186 13.88 2.24 -14.18
CA SER A 186 14.55 2.88 -13.04
C SER A 186 14.14 2.25 -11.70
N LEU A 187 12.85 1.98 -11.50
CA LEU A 187 12.35 1.29 -10.31
C LEU A 187 12.94 -0.12 -10.19
N LEU A 188 12.91 -0.91 -11.26
CA LEU A 188 13.46 -2.28 -11.27
C LEU A 188 14.97 -2.29 -11.01
N GLN A 189 15.74 -1.45 -11.70
CA GLN A 189 17.18 -1.29 -11.49
C GLN A 189 17.52 -0.85 -10.07
N SER A 190 16.64 -0.06 -9.43
CA SER A 190 16.84 0.38 -8.05
C SER A 190 16.47 -0.65 -6.99
N ALA A 191 15.55 -1.59 -7.25
CA ALA A 191 14.96 -2.42 -6.19
C ALA A 191 15.21 -3.93 -6.34
N TRP A 192 15.73 -4.39 -7.47
CA TRP A 192 15.84 -5.83 -7.77
C TRP A 192 16.50 -6.66 -6.66
N MET A 193 17.61 -6.19 -6.09
CA MET A 193 18.32 -6.93 -5.05
C MET A 193 17.55 -6.92 -3.71
N GLU A 194 16.79 -5.86 -3.42
CA GLU A 194 15.90 -5.86 -2.24
C GLU A 194 14.80 -6.90 -2.37
N ILE A 195 14.25 -7.05 -3.58
CA ILE A 195 13.21 -8.03 -3.89
C ILE A 195 13.75 -9.46 -3.76
N LEU A 196 14.96 -9.74 -4.29
CA LEU A 196 15.62 -11.04 -4.12
C LEU A 196 15.89 -11.36 -2.65
N ILE A 197 16.47 -10.41 -1.90
CA ILE A 197 16.76 -10.59 -0.47
C ILE A 197 15.48 -10.81 0.32
N LEU A 198 14.40 -10.07 0.06
CA LEU A 198 13.10 -10.33 0.70
C LEU A 198 12.64 -11.77 0.44
N GLY A 199 12.81 -12.28 -0.79
CA GLY A 199 12.51 -13.67 -1.14
C GLY A 199 13.29 -14.67 -0.27
N VAL A 200 14.60 -14.51 -0.18
CA VAL A 200 15.47 -15.36 0.68
C VAL A 200 15.05 -15.26 2.14
N VAL A 201 14.85 -14.04 2.65
CA VAL A 201 14.44 -13.78 4.04
C VAL A 201 13.14 -14.49 4.37
N TYR A 202 12.12 -14.37 3.50
CA TYR A 202 10.81 -14.98 3.72
C TYR A 202 10.87 -16.50 3.72
N ARG A 203 11.60 -17.11 2.78
CA ARG A 203 11.85 -18.57 2.75
C ARG A 203 12.56 -19.06 4.01
N SER A 204 13.42 -18.23 4.61
CA SER A 204 14.25 -18.58 5.77
C SER A 204 13.56 -18.40 7.13
N LEU A 205 12.34 -17.85 7.20
CA LEU A 205 11.68 -17.54 8.48
C LEU A 205 11.44 -18.78 9.38
N SER A 206 11.33 -19.97 8.78
CA SER A 206 11.10 -21.23 9.49
C SER A 206 12.40 -21.89 9.99
N PHE A 207 13.56 -21.28 9.71
CA PHE A 207 14.88 -21.78 10.06
C PHE A 207 15.49 -20.88 11.17
N GLU A 208 16.52 -21.37 11.87
CA GLU A 208 17.16 -20.62 12.97
C GLU A 208 18.31 -19.74 12.45
N ASP A 209 19.33 -20.34 11.86
CA ASP A 209 20.56 -19.66 11.41
C ASP A 209 21.01 -20.12 10.01
N GLU A 210 20.07 -20.58 9.19
CA GLU A 210 20.30 -21.00 7.80
C GLU A 210 19.56 -20.08 6.83
N LEU A 211 20.15 -19.84 5.65
CA LEU A 211 19.51 -19.10 4.57
C LEU A 211 19.03 -20.04 3.47
N VAL A 212 17.75 -19.91 3.13
CA VAL A 212 17.07 -20.69 2.10
C VAL A 212 17.02 -19.88 0.81
N TYR A 213 18.04 -20.03 -0.01
CA TYR A 213 18.13 -19.39 -1.33
C TYR A 213 17.14 -20.01 -2.32
N ALA A 214 16.91 -21.31 -2.26
CA ALA A 214 15.83 -22.01 -2.96
C ALA A 214 15.38 -23.23 -2.14
N ASP A 215 14.25 -23.84 -2.49
CA ASP A 215 13.76 -25.05 -1.80
C ASP A 215 14.80 -26.21 -1.83
N ASP A 216 15.66 -26.25 -2.85
CA ASP A 216 16.74 -27.21 -3.05
C ASP A 216 18.15 -26.66 -2.76
N TYR A 217 18.25 -25.44 -2.19
CA TYR A 217 19.54 -24.82 -1.91
C TYR A 217 19.49 -23.98 -0.63
N ILE A 218 19.95 -24.60 0.44
CA ILE A 218 20.04 -24.04 1.79
C ILE A 218 21.52 -23.94 2.14
N MET A 219 21.91 -22.82 2.73
CA MET A 219 23.27 -22.60 3.20
C MET A 219 23.29 -22.33 4.70
N ASP A 220 24.12 -23.09 5.42
CA ASP A 220 24.47 -22.83 6.80
C ASP A 220 25.65 -21.83 6.92
N GLU A 221 26.11 -21.59 8.15
CA GLU A 221 27.24 -20.69 8.42
C GLU A 221 28.56 -21.18 7.78
N ASP A 222 28.83 -22.49 7.83
CA ASP A 222 30.08 -23.07 7.33
C ASP A 222 30.14 -23.02 5.80
N GLN A 223 29.03 -23.35 5.12
CA GLN A 223 28.88 -23.21 3.67
C GLN A 223 28.97 -21.75 3.24
N SER A 224 28.38 -20.84 4.00
CA SER A 224 28.49 -19.39 3.75
C SER A 224 29.92 -18.90 3.90
N LYS A 225 30.66 -19.41 4.89
CA LYS A 225 32.07 -19.10 5.10
C LYS A 225 32.94 -19.65 3.98
N LEU A 226 32.70 -20.90 3.56
CA LEU A 226 33.40 -21.53 2.44
C LEU A 226 33.20 -20.73 1.15
N ALA A 227 31.99 -20.22 0.91
CA ALA A 227 31.64 -19.41 -0.26
C ALA A 227 32.10 -17.95 -0.19
N GLY A 228 32.73 -17.51 0.90
CA GLY A 228 33.13 -16.11 1.10
C GLY A 228 31.95 -15.15 1.35
N LEU A 229 30.77 -15.69 1.69
CA LEU A 229 29.52 -14.95 1.84
C LEU A 229 29.14 -14.68 3.31
N LEU A 230 29.98 -15.03 4.28
CA LEU A 230 29.65 -14.97 5.71
C LEU A 230 29.12 -13.60 6.18
N ASP A 231 29.76 -12.50 5.76
CA ASP A 231 29.32 -11.14 6.13
C ASP A 231 27.95 -10.79 5.55
N LEU A 232 27.69 -11.23 4.32
CA LEU A 232 26.40 -11.05 3.66
C LEU A 232 25.32 -11.94 4.32
N ASN A 233 25.66 -13.19 4.60
CA ASN A 233 24.81 -14.14 5.32
C ASN A 233 24.34 -13.56 6.65
N ASN A 234 25.27 -13.02 7.44
CA ASN A 234 24.98 -12.38 8.72
C ASN A 234 24.06 -11.15 8.57
N ALA A 235 24.26 -10.34 7.53
CA ALA A 235 23.40 -9.18 7.26
C ALA A 235 21.97 -9.58 6.86
N ILE A 236 21.80 -10.67 6.09
CA ILE A 236 20.48 -11.20 5.74
C ILE A 236 19.82 -11.86 6.97
N LEU A 237 20.57 -12.61 7.79
CA LEU A 237 20.05 -13.21 9.03
C LEU A 237 19.55 -12.16 10.03
N GLN A 238 20.10 -10.95 10.05
CA GLN A 238 19.53 -9.85 10.84
C GLN A 238 18.12 -9.47 10.39
N LEU A 239 17.86 -9.45 9.08
CA LEU A 239 16.51 -9.26 8.53
C LEU A 239 15.60 -10.44 8.89
N VAL A 240 16.07 -11.68 8.74
CA VAL A 240 15.32 -12.89 9.13
C VAL A 240 14.89 -12.81 10.59
N LYS A 241 15.82 -12.53 11.51
CA LYS A 241 15.54 -12.38 12.95
C LYS A 241 14.52 -11.26 13.21
N LYS A 242 14.63 -10.13 12.51
CA LYS A 242 13.68 -9.03 12.61
C LYS A 242 12.28 -9.44 12.18
N TYR A 243 12.11 -10.00 10.97
CA TYR A 243 10.80 -10.38 10.45
C TYR A 243 10.20 -11.60 11.18
N LYS A 244 11.02 -12.54 11.65
CA LYS A 244 10.60 -13.66 12.52
C LYS A 244 10.03 -13.15 13.84
N SER A 245 10.68 -12.15 14.48
CA SER A 245 10.16 -11.52 15.70
C SER A 245 8.83 -10.80 15.49
N MET A 246 8.60 -10.28 14.28
CA MET A 246 7.37 -9.61 13.89
C MET A 246 6.28 -10.60 13.45
N LYS A 247 6.61 -11.89 13.28
CA LYS A 247 5.73 -12.91 12.72
C LYS A 247 5.17 -12.46 11.37
N LEU A 248 6.07 -12.18 10.43
CA LEU A 248 5.71 -11.71 9.09
C LEU A 248 4.80 -12.73 8.37
N GLU A 249 3.65 -12.25 7.90
CA GLU A 249 2.68 -13.02 7.13
C GLU A 249 2.95 -12.93 5.62
N LYS A 250 2.34 -13.82 4.83
CA LYS A 250 2.55 -13.85 3.37
C LYS A 250 2.05 -12.56 2.70
N GLU A 251 0.91 -12.07 3.16
CA GLU A 251 0.26 -10.84 2.73
C GLU A 251 1.15 -9.61 2.95
N GLU A 252 1.75 -9.53 4.13
CA GLU A 252 2.69 -8.47 4.49
C GLU A 252 3.95 -8.54 3.63
N PHE A 253 4.48 -9.75 3.43
CA PHE A 253 5.65 -10.01 2.59
C PHE A 253 5.44 -9.55 1.13
N VAL A 254 4.36 -9.97 0.47
CA VAL A 254 4.10 -9.59 -0.94
C VAL A 254 3.85 -8.08 -1.07
N THR A 255 3.25 -7.48 -0.05
CA THR A 255 3.02 -6.02 -0.01
C THR A 255 4.33 -5.27 0.20
N LEU A 256 5.21 -5.73 1.10
CA LEU A 256 6.54 -5.16 1.29
C LEU A 256 7.41 -5.28 0.05
N LYS A 257 7.35 -6.39 -0.69
CA LYS A 257 8.03 -6.53 -1.99
C LYS A 257 7.56 -5.45 -2.99
N ALA A 258 6.25 -5.25 -3.11
CA ALA A 258 5.70 -4.24 -4.01
C ALA A 258 6.09 -2.81 -3.56
N ILE A 259 6.07 -2.54 -2.26
CA ILE A 259 6.54 -1.26 -1.69
C ILE A 259 8.02 -1.05 -1.97
N ALA A 260 8.87 -2.07 -1.78
CA ALA A 260 10.31 -1.97 -2.07
C ALA A 260 10.58 -1.61 -3.54
N LEU A 261 9.78 -2.15 -4.48
CA LEU A 261 9.86 -1.77 -5.90
C LEU A 261 9.48 -0.30 -6.13
N ALA A 262 8.40 0.17 -5.51
CA ALA A 262 7.91 1.54 -5.68
C ALA A 262 8.72 2.58 -4.90
N ASN A 263 9.42 2.17 -3.84
CA ASN A 263 10.19 3.04 -2.95
C ASN A 263 11.65 3.17 -3.43
N SER A 264 11.80 3.81 -4.60
CA SER A 264 13.09 4.01 -5.25
C SER A 264 13.78 5.28 -4.79
N ASP A 265 15.08 5.20 -4.53
CA ASP A 265 15.97 6.36 -4.35
C ASP A 265 16.55 6.83 -5.70
N SER A 266 16.04 6.35 -6.83
CA SER A 266 16.58 6.68 -8.15
C SER A 266 16.45 8.18 -8.43
N MET A 267 17.57 8.82 -8.77
CA MET A 267 17.60 10.21 -9.23
C MET A 267 17.04 10.39 -10.66
N HIS A 268 16.69 9.28 -11.34
CA HIS A 268 16.32 9.25 -12.76
C HIS A 268 14.82 9.12 -13.01
N ILE A 269 13.98 9.27 -11.98
CA ILE A 269 12.52 9.25 -12.14
C ILE A 269 12.06 10.50 -12.90
N GLU A 270 11.36 10.29 -14.01
CA GLU A 270 10.81 11.33 -14.87
C GLU A 270 9.49 11.87 -14.31
N ASP A 271 8.54 10.99 -13.97
CA ASP A 271 7.24 11.36 -13.40
C ASP A 271 7.16 10.97 -11.91
N VAL A 272 7.70 11.84 -11.06
CA VAL A 272 7.70 11.67 -9.60
C VAL A 272 6.27 11.60 -9.04
N GLU A 273 5.30 12.30 -9.64
CA GLU A 273 3.92 12.29 -9.15
C GLU A 273 3.23 10.95 -9.43
N ALA A 274 3.48 10.33 -10.59
CA ALA A 274 2.96 9.02 -10.91
C ALA A 274 3.57 7.92 -10.01
N VAL A 275 4.88 7.98 -9.75
CA VAL A 275 5.55 7.05 -8.83
C VAL A 275 5.04 7.23 -7.40
N GLN A 276 4.85 8.47 -6.94
CA GLN A 276 4.27 8.76 -5.61
C GLN A 276 2.85 8.19 -5.49
N LYS A 277 2.02 8.32 -6.52
CA LYS A 277 0.67 7.73 -6.53
C LYS A 277 0.72 6.20 -6.41
N LEU A 278 1.65 5.54 -7.08
CA LEU A 278 1.87 4.10 -6.94
C LEU A 278 2.26 3.75 -5.50
N GLN A 279 3.21 4.49 -4.92
CA GLN A 279 3.64 4.29 -3.53
C GLN A 279 2.48 4.49 -2.54
N ASP A 280 1.69 5.55 -2.68
CA ASP A 280 0.56 5.86 -1.80
C ASP A 280 -0.49 4.74 -1.83
N VAL A 281 -0.79 4.20 -3.01
CA VAL A 281 -1.71 3.08 -3.19
C VAL A 281 -1.22 1.83 -2.47
N LEU A 282 0.07 1.54 -2.52
CA LEU A 282 0.67 0.37 -1.86
C LEU A 282 0.76 0.56 -0.33
N HIS A 283 1.08 1.77 0.14
CA HIS A 283 1.08 2.11 1.56
C HIS A 283 -0.34 2.06 2.16
N GLU A 284 -1.34 2.59 1.45
CA GLU A 284 -2.75 2.48 1.86
C GLU A 284 -3.18 1.02 1.90
N ALA A 285 -2.77 0.21 0.92
CA ALA A 285 -3.04 -1.23 0.93
C ALA A 285 -2.44 -1.92 2.17
N LEU A 286 -1.20 -1.63 2.55
CA LEU A 286 -0.62 -2.19 3.78
C LEU A 286 -1.42 -1.73 5.01
N GLN A 287 -1.68 -0.42 5.13
CA GLN A 287 -2.42 0.13 6.28
C GLN A 287 -3.83 -0.47 6.43
N ASP A 288 -4.55 -0.63 5.33
CA ASP A 288 -5.88 -1.25 5.31
C ASP A 288 -5.84 -2.73 5.69
N TYR A 289 -4.80 -3.46 5.26
CA TYR A 289 -4.60 -4.86 5.65
C TYR A 289 -4.36 -4.98 7.15
N GLU A 290 -3.40 -4.22 7.68
CA GLU A 290 -3.06 -4.22 9.11
C GLU A 290 -4.22 -3.79 10.00
N ALA A 291 -4.96 -2.74 9.62
CA ALA A 291 -6.13 -2.30 10.37
C ALA A 291 -7.27 -3.34 10.38
N GLY A 292 -7.29 -4.26 9.41
CA GLY A 292 -8.26 -5.34 9.30
C GLY A 292 -7.87 -6.62 10.04
N GLN A 293 -6.60 -7.05 9.94
CA GLN A 293 -6.11 -8.32 10.50
C GLN A 293 -5.48 -8.17 11.90
N HIS A 294 -4.82 -7.04 12.15
CA HIS A 294 -4.03 -6.79 13.37
C HIS A 294 -4.55 -5.58 14.14
N MET A 295 -5.83 -5.63 14.52
CA MET A 295 -6.51 -4.55 15.25
C MET A 295 -5.85 -4.23 16.62
N GLU A 296 -5.13 -5.18 17.17
CA GLU A 296 -4.39 -5.09 18.43
C GLU A 296 -3.10 -4.27 18.34
N ASP A 297 -2.51 -4.12 17.16
CA ASP A 297 -1.29 -3.33 16.95
C ASP A 297 -1.47 -2.29 15.82
N PRO A 298 -2.11 -1.15 16.11
CA PRO A 298 -2.35 -0.10 15.12
C PRO A 298 -1.08 0.50 14.49
N ARG A 299 0.10 0.21 15.04
CA ARG A 299 1.40 0.71 14.58
C ARG A 299 2.13 -0.31 13.70
N ARG A 300 1.55 -1.48 13.44
CA ARG A 300 2.22 -2.58 12.72
C ARG A 300 2.66 -2.19 11.32
N ALA A 301 1.80 -1.54 10.54
CA ALA A 301 2.17 -1.01 9.21
C ALA A 301 3.42 -0.11 9.27
N GLY A 302 3.46 0.83 10.24
CA GLY A 302 4.63 1.68 10.45
C GLY A 302 5.88 0.90 10.83
N LYS A 303 5.76 -0.09 11.73
CA LYS A 303 6.89 -0.96 12.11
C LYS A 303 7.43 -1.75 10.91
N MET A 304 6.55 -2.20 10.00
CA MET A 304 6.92 -2.87 8.76
C MET A 304 7.67 -1.92 7.82
N LEU A 305 7.18 -0.70 7.61
CA LEU A 305 7.90 0.29 6.77
C LEU A 305 9.28 0.65 7.35
N MET A 306 9.42 0.65 8.68
CA MET A 306 10.71 0.89 9.34
C MET A 306 11.74 -0.23 9.16
N THR A 307 11.42 -1.37 8.55
CA THR A 307 12.41 -2.39 8.18
C THR A 307 13.09 -2.12 6.84
N LEU A 308 12.48 -1.29 5.97
CA LEU A 308 12.99 -0.98 4.64
C LEU A 308 14.41 -0.38 4.65
N PRO A 309 14.82 0.48 5.60
CA PRO A 309 16.20 0.97 5.66
C PRO A 309 17.23 -0.14 5.87
N LEU A 310 16.92 -1.13 6.73
CA LEU A 310 17.81 -2.28 6.93
C LEU A 310 17.87 -3.16 5.67
N LEU A 311 16.73 -3.33 4.98
CA LEU A 311 16.68 -4.04 3.71
C LEU A 311 17.55 -3.36 2.64
N ARG A 312 17.42 -2.04 2.49
CA ARG A 312 18.24 -1.22 1.57
C ARG A 312 19.73 -1.35 1.90
N GLN A 313 20.11 -1.29 3.17
CA GLN A 313 21.50 -1.47 3.60
C GLN A 313 22.04 -2.86 3.23
N THR A 314 21.29 -3.92 3.51
CA THR A 314 21.70 -5.30 3.16
C THR A 314 21.78 -5.49 1.65
N SER A 315 20.85 -4.90 0.90
CA SER A 315 20.85 -4.89 -0.57
C SER A 315 22.09 -4.21 -1.14
N THR A 316 22.47 -3.04 -0.63
CA THR A 316 23.70 -2.36 -1.06
C THR A 316 24.95 -3.20 -0.79
N LYS A 317 25.02 -3.88 0.38
CA LYS A 317 26.13 -4.81 0.67
C LYS A 317 26.17 -5.98 -0.31
N ALA A 318 25.02 -6.57 -0.63
CA ALA A 318 24.92 -7.68 -1.57
C ALA A 318 25.39 -7.26 -2.98
N VAL A 319 24.89 -6.13 -3.48
CA VAL A 319 25.30 -5.58 -4.78
C VAL A 319 26.80 -5.35 -4.83
N GLN A 320 27.38 -4.70 -3.80
CA GLN A 320 28.82 -4.47 -3.75
C GLN A 320 29.63 -5.78 -3.75
N HIS A 321 29.16 -6.78 -3.01
CA HIS A 321 29.82 -8.09 -2.95
C HIS A 321 29.84 -8.77 -4.33
N PHE A 322 28.69 -8.88 -4.99
CA PHE A 322 28.61 -9.48 -6.33
C PHE A 322 29.30 -8.64 -7.40
N TYR A 323 29.34 -7.31 -7.26
CA TYR A 323 30.14 -6.45 -8.13
C TYR A 323 31.64 -6.71 -7.98
N ASN A 324 32.14 -6.95 -6.76
CA ASN A 324 33.54 -7.33 -6.56
C ASN A 324 33.85 -8.69 -7.20
N ILE A 325 32.95 -9.69 -7.05
CA ILE A 325 33.10 -10.99 -7.71
C ILE A 325 33.16 -10.84 -9.23
N LYS A 326 32.32 -9.98 -9.80
CA LYS A 326 32.37 -9.64 -11.23
C LYS A 326 33.74 -9.11 -11.62
N LEU A 327 34.33 -8.19 -10.85
CA LEU A 327 35.66 -7.62 -11.13
C LEU A 327 36.77 -8.68 -11.07
N GLU A 328 36.64 -9.68 -10.20
CA GLU A 328 37.58 -10.81 -10.14
C GLU A 328 37.49 -11.74 -11.35
N GLY A 329 36.33 -11.83 -12.01
CA GLY A 329 36.13 -12.60 -13.24
C GLY A 329 36.19 -14.13 -13.07
N LYS A 330 36.13 -14.64 -11.83
CA LYS A 330 36.25 -16.08 -11.53
C LYS A 330 34.95 -16.86 -11.73
N VAL A 331 33.81 -16.17 -11.66
CA VAL A 331 32.46 -16.76 -11.71
C VAL A 331 31.75 -16.25 -12.95
N PRO A 332 31.22 -17.12 -13.83
CA PRO A 332 30.44 -16.68 -14.96
C PRO A 332 29.14 -16.03 -14.47
N MET A 333 28.77 -14.91 -15.06
CA MET A 333 27.52 -14.22 -14.78
C MET A 333 26.76 -14.00 -16.08
N HIS A 334 25.46 -14.25 -16.03
CA HIS A 334 24.58 -14.00 -17.17
C HIS A 334 24.38 -12.50 -17.43
N LYS A 335 24.04 -12.19 -18.68
CA LYS A 335 24.00 -10.81 -19.18
C LYS A 335 23.03 -9.93 -18.40
N LEU A 336 21.83 -10.42 -18.06
CA LEU A 336 20.84 -9.63 -17.34
C LEU A 336 21.32 -9.30 -15.92
N PHE A 337 21.82 -10.28 -15.17
CA PHE A 337 22.40 -10.04 -13.85
C PHE A 337 23.54 -9.01 -13.89
N LEU A 338 24.43 -9.08 -14.89
CA LEU A 338 25.50 -8.10 -15.09
C LEU A 338 24.97 -6.69 -15.35
N GLU A 339 24.00 -6.53 -16.25
CA GLU A 339 23.37 -5.24 -16.54
C GLU A 339 22.72 -4.63 -15.28
N MET A 340 22.07 -5.46 -14.45
CA MET A 340 21.44 -5.02 -13.20
C MET A 340 22.45 -4.64 -12.11
N LEU A 341 23.62 -5.29 -12.07
CA LEU A 341 24.73 -4.90 -11.19
C LEU A 341 25.35 -3.56 -11.63
N GLU A 342 25.53 -3.36 -12.93
CA GLU A 342 26.10 -2.12 -13.50
C GLU A 342 25.19 -0.90 -13.30
N ALA A 343 23.88 -1.09 -13.38
CA ALA A 343 22.92 0.00 -13.19
C ALA A 343 22.90 0.60 -11.76
N LYS A 344 23.55 -0.06 -10.79
CA LYS A 344 23.55 0.31 -9.37
C LYS A 344 24.86 0.90 -8.85
N VAL A 345 25.94 0.87 -9.65
CA VAL A 345 27.30 1.26 -9.24
C VAL A 345 27.70 2.58 -9.86
#